data_AF-A0A7J9B286-F1
#
_entry.id   AF-A0A7J9B286-F1
#
_cell.length_a   1.000
_cell.length_b   1.000
_cell.length_c   1.000
_cell.angle_alpha   90.00
_cell.angle_beta   90.00
_cell.angle_gamma   90.00
#
_symmetry.space_group_name_H-M   'P 1'
#
loop_
_entity.id
_entity.type
_entity.pdbx_description
1 polymer ?
#
loop_
_entity_poly.entity_id
_entity_poly.type
_entity_poly.pdbx_seq_one_letter_code
_entity_poly.pdbx_strand_id
1 'polypeptide(L)'
;MEKSKGIPTTMISMKIHSGDVKGMLELYEAAQFQPHGENILEEALSFSTFHLKFAETTVNYPFSIQIANALKRPIRKSVPRLIARSYISIYEACAKWLHENCIPTMEEYMSIALVSSGYWLITISSFAGMEESITKETFNWAFNDPKIIIASSIICRLMSDIVGHKVEQERGHASSAVECYMKQYGVSIQEPHDELYKLLVL
;
A
#
# COMPACT_ATOMS: atom_id res chain seq x y z
N MET A 1 -15.63 8.21 46.93
CA MET A 1 -16.20 6.94 46.44
C MET A 1 -16.31 7.04 44.93
N GLU A 2 -15.23 6.70 44.23
CA GLU A 2 -15.21 6.65 42.77
C GLU A 2 -15.89 5.35 42.34
N LYS A 3 -17.04 5.45 41.69
CA LYS A 3 -17.69 4.30 41.08
C LYS A 3 -16.75 3.77 40.00
N SER A 4 -16.20 2.58 40.19
CA SER A 4 -15.52 1.84 39.12
C SER A 4 -16.50 1.80 37.95
N LYS A 5 -16.19 2.54 36.88
CA LYS A 5 -16.90 2.37 35.61
C LYS A 5 -16.55 0.96 35.16
N GLY A 6 -17.47 0.03 35.44
CA GLY A 6 -17.36 -1.34 35.01
C GLY A 6 -17.11 -1.37 33.51
N ILE A 7 -16.28 -2.33 33.08
CA ILE A 7 -15.99 -2.58 31.68
C ILE A 7 -17.33 -2.63 30.93
N PRO A 8 -17.53 -1.81 29.88
CA PRO A 8 -18.76 -1.84 29.09
C PRO A 8 -19.07 -3.28 28.67
N THR A 9 -20.31 -3.72 28.83
CA THR A 9 -20.72 -5.12 28.65
C THR A 9 -20.37 -5.69 27.27
N THR A 10 -20.19 -4.82 26.27
CA THR A 10 -19.72 -5.13 24.91
C THR A 10 -18.21 -5.41 24.83
N MET A 11 -17.38 -4.77 25.66
CA MET A 11 -15.93 -5.02 25.74
C MET A 11 -15.57 -6.32 26.47
N ILE A 12 -16.47 -6.84 27.31
CA ILE A 12 -16.37 -8.20 27.85
C ILE A 12 -16.41 -9.23 26.70
N SER A 13 -17.11 -8.95 25.59
CA SER A 13 -17.13 -9.84 24.43
C SER A 13 -15.83 -9.85 23.62
N MET A 14 -15.04 -8.77 23.67
CA MET A 14 -13.73 -8.65 22.99
C MET A 14 -12.55 -9.25 23.79
N LYS A 15 -12.77 -9.71 25.03
CA LYS A 15 -11.74 -10.31 25.91
C LYS A 15 -10.49 -9.44 26.18
N ILE A 16 -10.51 -8.13 25.96
CA ILE A 16 -9.33 -7.29 26.18
C ILE A 16 -9.23 -6.89 27.66
N HIS A 17 -8.20 -7.38 28.35
CA HIS A 17 -7.88 -7.00 29.74
C HIS A 17 -7.02 -5.73 29.77
N SER A 18 -7.17 -4.90 30.80
CA SER A 18 -6.41 -3.65 30.97
C SER A 18 -4.89 -3.83 31.10
N GLY A 19 -4.42 -5.06 31.34
CA GLY A 19 -3.00 -5.42 31.34
C GLY A 19 -2.43 -5.81 29.98
N ASP A 20 -3.26 -6.00 28.95
CA ASP A 20 -2.81 -6.31 27.59
C ASP A 20 -2.56 -5.04 26.78
N VAL A 21 -1.38 -4.45 26.99
CA VAL A 21 -0.96 -3.20 26.33
C VAL A 21 -0.90 -3.34 24.81
N LYS A 22 -0.57 -4.54 24.30
CA LYS A 22 -0.53 -4.80 22.87
C LYS A 22 -1.94 -4.81 22.28
N GLY A 23 -2.87 -5.50 22.94
CA GLY A 23 -4.29 -5.47 22.56
C GLY A 23 -4.88 -4.05 22.57
N MET A 24 -4.47 -3.22 23.53
CA MET A 24 -4.88 -1.80 23.57
C MET A 24 -4.34 -0.99 22.39
N LEU A 25 -3.09 -1.23 21.98
CA LEU A 25 -2.46 -0.55 20.86
C LEU A 25 -3.15 -0.89 19.53
N GLU A 26 -3.47 -2.18 19.34
CA GLU A 26 -4.19 -2.66 18.17
C GLU A 26 -5.61 -2.10 18.10
N LEU A 27 -6.34 -2.09 19.24
CA LEU A 27 -7.67 -1.47 19.33
C LEU A 27 -7.63 0.04 19.04
N TYR A 28 -6.62 0.76 19.53
CA TYR A 28 -6.45 2.19 19.26
C TYR A 28 -6.25 2.48 17.78
N GLU A 29 -5.38 1.75 17.09
CA GLU A 29 -5.13 1.93 15.66
C GLU A 29 -6.39 1.57 14.84
N ALA A 30 -7.09 0.50 15.20
CA ALA A 30 -8.33 0.10 14.55
C ALA A 30 -9.44 1.13 14.73
N ALA A 31 -9.58 1.72 15.91
CA ALA A 31 -10.61 2.72 16.21
C ALA A 31 -10.39 4.05 15.48
N GLN A 32 -9.17 4.34 15.00
CA GLN A 32 -8.90 5.47 14.10
C GLN A 32 -9.57 5.25 12.72
N PHE A 33 -9.87 3.99 12.40
CA PHE A 33 -10.87 3.41 11.49
C PHE A 33 -12.17 4.19 11.21
N GLN A 34 -12.63 4.94 12.21
CA GLN A 34 -14.04 5.25 12.37
C GLN A 34 -14.66 5.99 11.16
N PRO A 35 -15.68 5.41 10.49
CA PRO A 35 -16.60 6.15 9.64
C PRO A 35 -17.62 6.92 10.51
N HIS A 36 -18.11 8.06 10.03
CA HIS A 36 -19.05 8.89 10.80
C HIS A 36 -20.35 8.12 11.13
N GLY A 37 -20.67 7.99 12.43
CA GLY A 37 -21.94 7.42 12.91
C GLY A 37 -21.82 6.18 13.82
N GLU A 38 -20.61 5.65 14.06
CA GLU A 38 -20.41 4.45 14.88
C GLU A 38 -20.03 4.78 16.33
N ASN A 39 -21.02 4.74 17.23
CA ASN A 39 -20.82 5.03 18.66
C ASN A 39 -19.81 4.07 19.35
N ILE A 40 -19.66 2.85 18.81
CA ILE A 40 -18.81 1.79 19.39
C ILE A 40 -17.32 2.07 19.15
N LEU A 41 -16.94 2.51 17.95
CA LEU A 41 -15.55 2.83 17.65
C LEU A 41 -15.10 4.12 18.35
N GLU A 42 -16.02 5.05 18.61
CA GLU A 42 -15.73 6.23 19.44
C GLU A 42 -15.41 5.84 20.89
N GLU A 43 -16.21 4.93 21.46
CA GLU A 43 -16.00 4.41 22.81
C GLU A 43 -14.69 3.61 22.89
N ALA A 44 -14.42 2.76 21.90
CA ALA A 44 -13.17 2.01 21.79
C ALA A 44 -11.94 2.93 21.65
N LEU A 45 -12.06 4.01 20.87
CA LEU A 45 -10.99 5.00 20.73
C LEU A 45 -10.71 5.71 22.06
N SER A 46 -11.77 6.17 22.74
CA SER A 46 -11.65 6.84 24.05
C SER A 46 -10.99 5.93 25.09
N PHE A 47 -11.46 4.68 25.18
CA PHE A 47 -10.97 3.69 26.13
C PHE A 47 -9.51 3.30 25.86
N SER A 48 -9.17 2.91 24.64
CA SER A 48 -7.80 2.51 24.28
C SER A 48 -6.80 3.66 24.44
N THR A 49 -7.19 4.88 24.07
CA THR A 49 -6.36 6.09 24.27
C THR A 49 -6.02 6.31 25.74
N PHE A 50 -7.01 6.17 26.64
CA PHE A 50 -6.81 6.34 28.07
C PHE A 50 -5.80 5.32 28.63
N HIS A 51 -5.98 4.05 28.28
CA HIS A 51 -5.11 2.97 28.77
C HIS A 51 -3.69 3.03 28.17
N LEU A 52 -3.54 3.42 26.90
CA LEU A 52 -2.23 3.58 26.27
C LEU A 52 -1.42 4.75 26.83
N LYS A 53 -2.06 5.88 27.17
CA LYS A 53 -1.37 6.99 27.86
C LYS A 53 -0.82 6.59 29.22
N PHE A 54 -1.54 5.73 29.92
CA PHE A 54 -1.09 5.18 31.20
C PHE A 54 0.02 4.13 31.01
N ALA A 55 -0.08 3.32 29.95
CA ALA A 55 0.93 2.33 29.59
C ALA A 55 2.25 2.96 29.09
N GLU A 56 2.20 4.09 28.40
CA GLU A 56 3.37 4.81 27.88
C GLU A 56 4.42 5.08 28.96
N THR A 57 3.99 5.39 30.19
CA THR A 57 4.87 5.71 31.33
C THR A 57 5.34 4.50 32.11
N THR A 58 4.73 3.33 31.89
CA THR A 58 4.95 2.11 32.68
C THR A 58 5.62 0.98 31.91
N VAL A 59 5.59 0.99 30.58
CA VAL A 59 6.12 -0.09 29.74
C VAL A 59 7.57 0.19 29.34
N ASN A 60 8.41 -0.86 29.33
CA ASN A 60 9.83 -0.75 28.98
C ASN A 60 10.05 -0.50 27.46
N TYR A 61 11.24 0.02 27.13
CA TYR A 61 11.73 0.09 25.76
C TYR A 61 11.74 -1.31 25.11
N PRO A 62 11.33 -1.49 23.83
CA PRO A 62 10.99 -0.46 22.83
C PRO A 62 9.47 -0.14 22.74
N PHE A 63 8.63 -0.76 23.57
CA PHE A 63 7.17 -0.65 23.45
C PHE A 63 6.65 0.75 23.82
N SER A 64 7.25 1.44 24.78
CA SER A 64 6.89 2.83 25.11
C SER A 64 7.04 3.78 23.92
N ILE A 65 8.07 3.59 23.09
CA ILE A 65 8.26 4.37 21.86
C ILE A 65 7.18 4.06 20.82
N GLN A 66 6.77 2.80 20.67
CA GLN A 66 5.70 2.44 19.74
C GLN A 66 4.38 3.08 20.14
N ILE A 67 4.05 3.03 21.44
CA ILE A 67 2.85 3.66 22.00
C ILE A 67 2.91 5.18 21.81
N ALA A 68 4.03 5.82 22.17
CA ALA A 68 4.23 7.25 22.00
C ALA A 68 4.08 7.69 20.54
N ASN A 69 4.65 6.91 19.61
CA ASN A 69 4.54 7.18 18.17
C ASN A 69 3.11 7.02 17.66
N ALA A 70 2.41 5.96 18.07
CA ALA A 70 1.01 5.72 17.69
C ALA A 70 0.09 6.83 18.22
N LEU A 71 0.20 7.19 19.50
CA LEU A 71 -0.56 8.29 20.11
C LEU A 71 -0.28 9.64 19.44
N LYS A 72 0.95 9.84 18.95
CA LYS A 72 1.37 11.07 18.25
C LYS A 72 0.94 11.09 16.78
N ARG A 73 1.00 9.96 16.09
CA ARG A 73 0.71 9.79 14.66
C ARG A 73 0.11 8.41 14.41
N PRO A 74 -1.21 8.28 14.50
CA PRO A 74 -1.90 7.03 14.19
C PRO A 74 -1.60 6.62 12.74
N ILE A 75 -1.48 5.32 12.49
CA ILE A 75 -1.07 4.77 11.19
C ILE A 75 -2.04 5.19 10.09
N ARG A 76 -3.34 5.27 10.38
CA ARG A 76 -4.34 5.80 9.44
C ARG A 76 -4.09 7.26 9.04
N LYS A 77 -3.55 8.07 9.96
CA LYS A 77 -3.17 9.47 9.71
C LYS A 77 -1.73 9.57 9.18
N SER A 78 -1.04 8.46 8.95
CA SER A 78 0.22 8.47 8.23
C SER A 78 -0.03 8.98 6.81
N VAL A 79 0.81 9.93 6.42
CA VAL A 79 0.41 10.97 5.47
C VAL A 79 0.54 10.42 4.04
N PRO A 80 -0.43 10.66 3.13
CA PRO A 80 -0.24 10.52 1.68
C PRO A 80 1.07 11.14 1.18
N ARG A 81 1.61 12.13 1.92
CA ARG A 81 2.92 12.75 1.74
C ARG A 81 4.10 11.78 1.83
N LEU A 82 4.05 10.74 2.65
CA LEU A 82 5.11 9.73 2.73
C LEU A 82 5.12 8.84 1.47
N ILE A 83 3.95 8.42 1.00
CA ILE A 83 3.80 7.68 -0.27
C ILE A 83 4.15 8.60 -1.44
N ALA A 84 3.63 9.82 -1.50
CA ALA A 84 3.97 10.79 -2.54
C ALA A 84 5.48 11.01 -2.64
N ARG A 85 6.20 11.03 -1.51
CA ARG A 85 7.66 11.18 -1.50
C ARG A 85 8.38 10.01 -2.16
N SER A 86 7.90 8.76 -2.04
CA SER A 86 8.50 7.63 -2.76
C SER A 86 8.20 7.66 -4.26
N TYR A 87 7.09 8.27 -4.67
CA TYR A 87 6.73 8.42 -6.09
C TYR A 87 7.45 9.58 -6.79
N ILE A 88 7.98 10.58 -6.06
CA ILE A 88 8.73 11.70 -6.67
C ILE A 88 9.91 11.19 -7.50
N SER A 89 10.75 10.32 -6.94
CA SER A 89 11.92 9.78 -7.65
C SER A 89 11.55 8.90 -8.85
N ILE A 90 10.40 8.23 -8.77
CA ILE A 90 9.87 7.39 -9.85
C ILE A 90 9.45 8.28 -11.03
N TYR A 91 8.67 9.33 -10.78
CA TYR A 91 8.25 10.25 -11.84
C TYR A 91 9.39 11.12 -12.36
N GLU A 92 10.38 11.44 -11.53
CA GLU A 92 11.61 12.12 -11.97
C GLU A 92 12.36 11.27 -13.01
N ALA A 93 12.50 9.96 -12.78
CA ALA A 93 13.10 9.06 -13.75
C ALA A 93 12.32 9.00 -15.08
N CYS A 94 10.98 8.89 -15.02
CA CYS A 94 10.14 8.93 -16.22
C CYS A 94 10.28 10.26 -16.98
N ALA A 95 10.31 11.39 -16.26
CA ALA A 95 10.48 12.71 -16.84
C ALA A 95 11.86 12.87 -17.49
N LYS A 96 12.90 12.33 -16.85
CA LYS A 96 14.27 12.32 -17.40
C LYS A 96 14.33 11.53 -18.70
N TRP A 97 13.76 10.33 -18.74
CA TRP A 97 13.70 9.51 -19.95
C TRP A 97 13.00 10.23 -21.11
N LEU A 98 11.89 10.91 -20.82
CA LEU A 98 11.19 11.73 -21.81
C LEU A 98 12.03 12.91 -22.29
N HIS A 99 12.58 13.71 -21.39
CA HIS A 99 13.31 14.93 -21.74
C HIS A 99 14.62 14.65 -22.49
N GLU A 100 15.30 13.55 -22.13
CA GLU A 100 16.56 13.13 -22.77
C GLU A 100 16.35 12.23 -23.99
N ASN A 101 15.10 11.89 -24.35
CA ASN A 101 14.76 10.87 -25.35
C ASN A 101 15.52 9.54 -25.10
N CYS A 102 15.68 9.18 -23.83
CA CYS A 102 16.39 7.97 -23.43
C CYS A 102 15.42 6.80 -23.37
N ILE A 103 15.69 5.76 -24.16
CA ILE A 103 14.99 4.47 -24.05
C ILE A 103 15.73 3.63 -23.01
N PRO A 104 15.17 3.35 -21.83
CA PRO A 104 15.81 2.49 -20.82
C PRO A 104 15.90 1.03 -21.27
N THR A 105 16.63 0.20 -20.53
CA THR A 105 16.52 -1.26 -20.70
C THR A 105 15.17 -1.78 -20.19
N MET A 106 14.73 -2.96 -20.63
CA MET A 106 13.48 -3.56 -20.12
C MET A 106 13.51 -3.78 -18.60
N GLU A 107 14.67 -4.13 -18.05
CA GLU A 107 14.84 -4.33 -16.60
C GLU A 107 14.65 -3.00 -15.83
N GLU A 108 15.34 -1.95 -16.24
CA GLU A 108 15.22 -0.61 -15.64
C GLU A 108 13.80 -0.06 -15.78
N TYR A 109 13.20 -0.21 -16.98
CA TYR A 109 11.83 0.19 -17.26
C TYR A 109 10.85 -0.49 -16.29
N MET A 110 10.90 -1.82 -16.21
CA MET A 110 9.96 -2.60 -15.41
C MET A 110 10.06 -2.31 -13.91
N SER A 111 11.27 -2.03 -13.40
CA SER A 111 11.47 -1.65 -12.00
C SER A 111 10.68 -0.39 -11.59
N ILE A 112 10.51 0.55 -12.53
CA ILE A 112 9.79 1.82 -12.34
C ILE A 112 8.31 1.65 -12.72
N ALA A 113 8.03 1.00 -13.84
CA ALA A 113 6.70 0.85 -14.43
C ALA A 113 5.73 0.05 -13.53
N LEU A 114 6.21 -0.98 -12.83
CA LEU A 114 5.40 -1.78 -11.91
C LEU A 114 4.89 -0.96 -10.73
N VAL A 115 5.71 -0.04 -10.20
CA VAL A 115 5.33 0.81 -9.06
C VAL A 115 4.50 2.01 -9.53
N SER A 116 4.90 2.65 -10.64
CA SER A 116 4.25 3.85 -11.17
C SER A 116 2.82 3.61 -11.69
N SER A 117 2.54 2.39 -12.16
CA SER A 117 1.22 2.00 -12.68
C SER A 117 0.13 1.90 -11.61
N GLY A 118 0.49 1.79 -10.33
CA GLY A 118 -0.47 1.74 -9.23
C GLY A 118 -1.26 0.43 -9.10
N TYR A 119 -1.02 -0.58 -9.96
CA TYR A 119 -1.68 -1.89 -9.85
C TYR A 119 -1.37 -2.60 -8.53
N TRP A 120 -0.14 -2.48 -8.04
CA TRP A 120 0.23 -2.97 -6.72
C TRP A 120 -0.64 -2.36 -5.61
N LEU A 121 -0.80 -1.04 -5.65
CA LEU A 121 -1.57 -0.29 -4.66
C LEU A 121 -3.06 -0.66 -4.72
N ILE A 122 -3.63 -0.78 -5.93
CA ILE A 122 -5.06 -1.09 -6.08
C ILE A 122 -5.37 -2.52 -5.59
N THR A 123 -4.48 -3.49 -5.85
CA THR A 123 -4.62 -4.86 -5.37
C THR A 123 -4.56 -4.95 -3.85
N ILE A 124 -3.67 -4.20 -3.19
CA ILE A 124 -3.61 -4.19 -1.72
C ILE A 124 -4.80 -3.44 -1.13
N SER A 125 -5.24 -2.37 -1.79
CA SER A 125 -6.37 -1.56 -1.32
C SER A 125 -7.70 -2.30 -1.44
N SER A 126 -7.86 -3.17 -2.45
CA SER A 126 -9.06 -3.99 -2.62
C SER A 126 -9.24 -5.00 -1.48
N PHE A 127 -8.13 -5.54 -0.95
CA PHE A 127 -8.15 -6.38 0.25
C PHE A 127 -8.77 -5.67 1.45
N ALA A 128 -8.47 -4.39 1.68
CA ALA A 128 -9.09 -3.64 2.77
C ALA A 128 -10.63 -3.54 2.68
N GLY A 129 -11.22 -3.73 1.49
CA GLY A 129 -12.67 -3.76 1.27
C GLY A 129 -13.32 -5.15 1.41
N MET A 130 -12.55 -6.21 1.69
CA MET A 130 -13.06 -7.58 1.85
C MET A 130 -13.16 -7.92 3.35
N GLU A 131 -14.32 -7.73 3.95
CA GLU A 131 -14.50 -7.76 5.42
C GLU A 131 -14.36 -9.14 6.07
N GLU A 132 -14.56 -10.25 5.36
CA GLU A 132 -14.80 -11.56 6.01
C GLU A 132 -13.58 -12.52 6.08
N SER A 133 -12.43 -12.17 5.48
CA SER A 133 -11.30 -13.12 5.37
C SER A 133 -9.89 -12.54 5.47
N ILE A 134 -9.74 -11.26 5.79
CA ILE A 134 -8.45 -10.56 5.67
C ILE A 134 -7.81 -10.36 7.04
N THR A 135 -6.61 -10.94 7.18
CA THR A 135 -5.82 -10.94 8.41
C THR A 135 -4.57 -10.08 8.25
N LYS A 136 -3.88 -9.78 9.34
CA LYS A 136 -2.59 -9.08 9.31
C LYS A 136 -1.57 -9.85 8.46
N GLU A 137 -1.64 -11.17 8.51
CA GLU A 137 -0.84 -12.12 7.75
C GLU A 137 -1.10 -11.96 6.25
N THR A 138 -2.34 -11.70 5.83
CA THR A 138 -2.70 -11.41 4.43
C THR A 138 -2.00 -10.14 3.92
N PHE A 139 -2.00 -9.06 4.70
CA PHE A 139 -1.29 -7.83 4.31
C PHE A 139 0.21 -8.03 4.31
N ASN A 140 0.77 -8.68 5.33
CA ASN A 140 2.20 -9.01 5.36
C ASN A 140 2.60 -9.86 4.15
N TRP A 141 1.79 -10.84 3.75
CA TRP A 141 2.01 -11.61 2.53
C TRP A 141 1.94 -10.72 1.29
N ALA A 142 0.93 -9.87 1.18
CA ALA A 142 0.73 -8.99 0.03
C ALA A 142 1.84 -7.95 -0.14
N PHE A 143 2.41 -7.43 0.94
CA PHE A 143 3.52 -6.46 0.92
C PHE A 143 4.91 -7.08 0.70
N ASN A 144 5.04 -8.42 0.77
CA ASN A 144 6.31 -9.13 0.59
C ASN A 144 6.39 -9.81 -0.78
N ASP A 145 6.03 -9.09 -1.85
CA ASP A 145 6.31 -9.50 -3.23
C ASP A 145 5.82 -10.92 -3.58
N PRO A 146 4.54 -11.27 -3.31
CA PRO A 146 4.06 -12.59 -3.66
C PRO A 146 3.98 -12.69 -5.19
N LYS A 147 4.48 -13.81 -5.71
CA LYS A 147 4.62 -14.05 -7.17
C LYS A 147 3.34 -13.77 -7.96
N ILE A 148 2.17 -14.03 -7.38
CA ILE A 148 0.87 -13.79 -8.03
C ILE A 148 0.60 -12.29 -8.25
N ILE A 149 0.90 -11.43 -7.27
CA ILE A 149 0.68 -9.97 -7.40
C ILE A 149 1.71 -9.38 -8.37
N ILE A 150 2.97 -9.86 -8.33
CA ILE A 150 3.98 -9.45 -9.30
C ILE A 150 3.55 -9.83 -10.72
N ALA A 151 3.17 -11.10 -10.94
CA ALA A 151 2.75 -11.59 -12.25
C ALA A 151 1.53 -10.80 -12.76
N SER A 152 0.51 -10.57 -11.92
CA SER A 152 -0.65 -9.76 -12.33
C SER A 152 -0.25 -8.32 -12.67
N SER A 153 0.67 -7.72 -11.91
CA SER A 153 1.13 -6.35 -12.16
C SER A 153 1.92 -6.24 -13.47
N ILE A 154 2.75 -7.24 -13.80
CA ILE A 154 3.46 -7.33 -15.08
C ILE A 154 2.46 -7.43 -16.23
N ILE A 155 1.51 -8.36 -16.13
CA ILE A 155 0.47 -8.57 -17.16
C ILE A 155 -0.30 -7.26 -17.39
N CYS A 156 -0.82 -6.66 -16.33
CA CYS A 156 -1.59 -5.42 -16.41
C CYS A 156 -0.77 -4.26 -17.01
N ARG A 157 0.52 -4.12 -16.64
CA ARG A 157 1.39 -3.07 -17.16
C ARG A 157 1.66 -3.24 -18.65
N LEU A 158 2.09 -4.44 -19.05
CA LEU A 158 2.39 -4.73 -20.46
C LEU A 158 1.15 -4.62 -21.34
N MET A 159 -0.01 -5.10 -20.88
CA MET A 159 -1.28 -4.90 -21.58
C MET A 159 -1.63 -3.43 -21.76
N SER A 160 -1.44 -2.62 -20.71
CA SER A 160 -1.67 -1.18 -20.76
C SER A 160 -0.75 -0.49 -21.77
N ASP A 161 0.53 -0.86 -21.79
CA ASP A 161 1.50 -0.34 -22.76
C ASP A 161 1.14 -0.70 -24.20
N ILE A 162 0.80 -1.96 -24.47
CA ILE A 162 0.47 -2.42 -25.82
C ILE A 162 -0.78 -1.70 -26.34
N VAL A 163 -1.85 -1.68 -25.53
CA VAL A 163 -3.13 -1.08 -25.93
C VAL A 163 -3.02 0.45 -26.04
N GLY A 164 -2.26 1.09 -25.15
CA GLY A 164 -2.07 2.54 -25.12
C GLY A 164 -1.03 3.06 -26.10
N HIS A 165 -0.11 2.22 -26.57
CA HIS A 165 1.13 2.58 -27.27
C HIS A 165 0.96 3.69 -28.30
N LYS A 166 0.08 3.49 -29.28
CA LYS A 166 -0.10 4.43 -30.39
C LYS A 166 -0.55 5.81 -29.92
N VAL A 167 -1.53 5.85 -29.01
CA VAL A 167 -2.10 7.11 -28.49
C VAL A 167 -1.10 7.84 -27.60
N GLU A 168 -0.29 7.10 -26.84
CA GLU A 168 0.73 7.67 -25.97
C GLU A 168 1.90 8.26 -26.77
N GLN A 169 2.33 7.58 -27.85
CA GLN A 169 3.36 8.10 -28.75
C GLN A 169 2.91 9.37 -29.49
N GLU A 170 1.64 9.44 -29.94
CA GLU A 170 1.08 10.65 -30.56
C GLU A 170 1.06 11.87 -29.61
N ARG A 171 1.02 11.64 -28.30
CA ARG A 171 1.03 12.69 -27.26
C ARG A 171 2.43 13.10 -26.83
N GLY A 172 3.48 12.47 -27.36
CA GLY A 172 4.86 12.68 -26.93
C GLY A 172 5.11 12.18 -25.51
N HIS A 173 4.60 10.99 -25.17
CA HIS A 173 4.87 10.35 -23.88
C HIS A 173 6.24 9.65 -23.85
N ALA A 174 6.71 9.28 -22.65
CA ALA A 174 7.96 8.55 -22.50
C ALA A 174 7.89 7.16 -23.17
N SER A 175 9.05 6.60 -23.51
CA SER A 175 9.17 5.24 -24.05
C SER A 175 8.50 4.20 -23.13
N SER A 176 7.68 3.32 -23.71
CA SER A 176 7.00 2.22 -23.01
C SER A 176 7.78 0.92 -23.14
N ALA A 177 7.21 -0.20 -22.63
CA ALA A 177 7.78 -1.53 -22.83
C ALA A 177 7.99 -1.87 -24.32
N VAL A 178 7.20 -1.30 -25.23
CA VAL A 178 7.33 -1.54 -26.67
C VAL A 178 8.66 -1.00 -27.19
N GLU A 179 9.00 0.26 -26.92
CA GLU A 179 10.29 0.84 -27.30
C GLU A 179 11.47 0.12 -26.65
N CYS A 180 11.32 -0.25 -25.37
CA CYS A 180 12.36 -0.95 -24.62
C CYS A 180 12.63 -2.32 -25.24
N TYR A 181 11.57 -3.05 -25.62
CA TYR A 181 11.68 -4.32 -26.33
C TYR A 181 12.34 -4.16 -27.72
N MET A 182 11.88 -3.18 -28.50
CA MET A 182 12.44 -2.88 -29.82
C MET A 182 13.94 -2.57 -29.74
N LYS A 183 14.36 -1.77 -28.75
CA LYS A 183 15.78 -1.45 -28.53
C LYS A 183 16.59 -2.69 -28.15
N GLN A 184 16.05 -3.56 -27.30
CA GLN A 184 16.75 -4.74 -26.82
C GLN A 184 16.98 -5.78 -27.92
N TYR A 185 16.01 -5.96 -28.83
CA TYR A 185 16.05 -6.99 -29.86
C TYR A 185 16.31 -6.46 -31.28
N GLY A 186 16.36 -5.14 -31.47
CA GLY A 186 16.60 -4.51 -32.77
C GLY A 186 15.45 -4.67 -33.78
N VAL A 187 14.21 -4.87 -33.30
CA VAL A 187 13.03 -5.18 -34.12
C VAL A 187 12.16 -3.95 -34.40
N SER A 188 11.40 -3.97 -35.51
CA SER A 188 10.50 -2.88 -35.91
C SER A 188 9.08 -3.04 -35.34
N ILE A 189 8.31 -1.93 -35.25
CA ILE A 189 7.02 -1.78 -34.53
C ILE A 189 5.96 -2.88 -34.78
N GLN A 190 5.98 -3.57 -35.93
CA GLN A 190 4.98 -4.60 -36.26
C GLN A 190 5.17 -5.94 -35.51
N GLU A 191 6.38 -6.28 -35.08
CA GLU A 191 6.69 -7.52 -34.35
C GLU A 191 6.57 -7.46 -32.80
N PRO A 192 6.90 -6.35 -32.10
CA PRO A 192 6.94 -6.33 -30.63
C PRO A 192 5.57 -6.44 -29.99
N HIS A 193 4.48 -5.99 -30.62
CA HIS A 193 3.13 -6.12 -30.07
C HIS A 193 2.75 -7.60 -29.94
N ASP A 194 2.90 -8.38 -31.02
CA ASP A 194 2.59 -9.81 -31.04
C ASP A 194 3.50 -10.62 -30.10
N GLU A 195 4.79 -10.26 -30.00
CA GLU A 195 5.73 -10.96 -29.13
C GLU A 195 5.54 -10.61 -27.65
N LEU A 196 5.24 -9.34 -27.33
CA LEU A 196 4.80 -8.94 -25.99
C LEU A 196 3.47 -9.60 -25.62
N TYR A 197 2.55 -9.78 -26.58
CA TYR A 197 1.35 -10.58 -26.38
C TYR A 197 1.64 -12.04 -26.04
N LYS A 198 2.67 -12.66 -26.63
CA LYS A 198 3.05 -14.04 -26.26
C LYS A 198 3.57 -14.12 -24.82
N LEU A 199 4.29 -13.10 -24.34
CA LEU A 199 4.76 -13.04 -22.95
C LEU A 199 3.61 -12.94 -21.93
N LEU A 200 2.40 -12.61 -22.37
CA LEU A 200 1.20 -12.52 -21.54
C LEU A 200 0.41 -13.83 -21.41
N VAL A 201 0.71 -14.83 -22.24
CA VAL A 201 -0.06 -16.10 -22.34
C VAL A 201 0.72 -17.31 -21.77
N LEU A 202 1.90 -17.07 -21.18
CA LEU A 202 2.72 -18.07 -20.48
C LEU A 202 2.41 -18.11 -18.98
#